data_AF-A0A959VRP3-F1
#
_entry.id   AF-A0A959VRP3-F1
#
_cell.length_a   1.000
_cell.length_b   1.000
_cell.length_c   1.000
_cell.angle_alpha   90.00
_cell.angle_beta   90.00
_cell.angle_gamma   90.00
#
_symmetry.space_group_name_H-M   'P 1'
#
loop_
_entity.id
_entity.type
_entity.pdbx_description
1 polymer ?
#
loop_
_entity_poly.entity_id
_entity_poly.type
_entity_poly.pdbx_seq_one_letter_code
_entity_poly.pdbx_strand_id
1 'polypeptide(L)'
;IWLDPYQDPSGAGYQILQSMFAMADGGLFGEGFAQAMVVIPGTDAPLLPAAQTDLIYTLITSELGLFGACAIIATYLLVAARGFKVALLANDGFSKLLATGLTTVFAFQAFVIIGGVTRVIPLTGVTLPLVSYGGSSILANFILLALLLLISDRARREAREGI
;
A
#
# COMPACT_ATOMS: atom_id res chain seq x y z
N ILE A 1 1.55 -2.69 -22.76
CA ILE A 1 2.28 -3.23 -21.59
C ILE A 1 1.34 -3.61 -20.45
N TRP A 2 0.54 -2.72 -19.83
CA TRP A 2 -0.40 -3.14 -18.76
C TRP A 2 -1.53 -4.08 -19.23
N LEU A 3 -2.15 -3.78 -20.38
CA LEU A 3 -3.22 -4.59 -20.95
C LEU A 3 -2.69 -5.96 -21.44
N ASP A 4 -1.54 -5.94 -22.11
CA ASP A 4 -0.83 -7.12 -22.61
C ASP A 4 0.68 -6.97 -22.39
N PRO A 5 1.23 -7.57 -21.32
CA PRO A 5 2.65 -7.55 -21.00
C PRO A 5 3.43 -8.65 -21.74
N TYR A 6 2.74 -9.61 -22.36
CA TYR A 6 3.38 -10.68 -23.14
C TYR A 6 3.97 -10.16 -24.46
N GLN A 7 3.59 -8.96 -24.90
CA GLN A 7 4.14 -8.32 -26.10
C GLN A 7 5.60 -7.88 -25.96
N ASP A 8 6.06 -7.64 -24.73
CA ASP A 8 7.46 -7.31 -24.45
C ASP A 8 7.90 -7.93 -23.10
N PRO A 9 8.11 -9.26 -23.08
CA PRO A 9 8.39 -9.99 -21.85
C PRO A 9 9.79 -9.72 -21.29
N SER A 10 10.73 -9.24 -22.12
CA SER A 10 12.12 -8.95 -21.74
C SER A 10 12.39 -7.46 -21.44
N GLY A 11 11.51 -6.56 -21.89
CA GLY A 11 11.63 -5.12 -21.68
C GLY A 11 10.64 -4.60 -20.64
N ALA A 12 9.70 -3.77 -21.06
CA ALA A 12 8.82 -3.05 -20.13
C ALA A 12 7.77 -3.96 -19.45
N GLY A 13 7.47 -5.13 -20.01
CA GLY A 13 6.56 -6.12 -19.43
C GLY A 13 7.22 -7.05 -18.40
N TYR A 14 8.55 -7.11 -18.36
CA TYR A 14 9.31 -8.04 -17.51
C TYR A 14 8.95 -7.90 -16.02
N GLN A 15 8.92 -6.68 -15.49
CA GLN A 15 8.62 -6.45 -14.07
C GLN A 15 7.19 -6.84 -13.69
N ILE A 16 6.23 -6.63 -14.59
CA ILE A 16 4.81 -6.97 -14.37
C ILE A 16 4.62 -8.49 -14.45
N LEU A 17 5.29 -9.16 -15.38
CA LEU A 17 5.20 -10.61 -15.50
C LEU A 17 5.85 -11.31 -14.31
N GLN A 18 7.03 -10.88 -13.89
CA GLN A 18 7.71 -11.47 -12.74
C GLN A 18 6.96 -11.23 -11.43
N SER A 19 6.29 -10.10 -11.27
CA SER A 19 5.45 -9.87 -10.10
C SER A 19 4.25 -10.82 -10.06
N MET A 20 3.61 -11.06 -11.20
CA MET A 20 2.50 -12.02 -11.28
C MET A 20 2.95 -13.44 -10.97
N PHE A 21 4.10 -13.88 -11.49
CA PHE A 21 4.63 -15.21 -11.21
C PHE A 21 4.99 -15.37 -9.74
N ALA A 22 5.65 -14.39 -9.12
CA ALA A 22 5.97 -14.42 -7.70
C ALA A 22 4.72 -14.47 -6.79
N MET A 23 3.67 -13.74 -7.15
CA MET A 23 2.39 -13.82 -6.42
C MET A 23 1.68 -15.16 -6.60
N ALA A 24 1.82 -15.79 -7.76
CA ALA A 24 1.23 -17.10 -8.03
C ALA A 24 1.96 -18.20 -7.24
N ASP A 25 3.28 -18.10 -7.11
CA ASP A 25 4.13 -19.10 -6.44
C ASP A 25 3.95 -19.09 -4.90
N GLY A 26 3.68 -17.91 -4.32
CA GLY A 26 3.38 -17.76 -2.88
C GLY A 26 2.14 -18.53 -2.37
N GLY A 27 1.24 -18.96 -3.24
CA GLY A 27 0.09 -19.80 -2.86
C GLY A 27 -0.76 -19.23 -1.70
N LEU A 28 -1.30 -20.12 -0.84
CA LEU A 28 -2.15 -19.71 0.28
C LEU A 28 -1.35 -19.24 1.52
N PHE A 29 -0.21 -19.88 1.80
CA PHE A 29 0.56 -19.71 3.04
C PHE A 29 1.88 -18.98 2.87
N GLY A 30 2.28 -18.69 1.63
CA GLY A 30 3.57 -18.10 1.31
C GLY A 30 4.69 -19.13 1.20
N GLU A 31 5.80 -18.70 0.60
CA GLU A 31 7.04 -19.48 0.51
C GLU A 31 7.87 -19.39 1.80
N GLY A 32 7.64 -18.36 2.63
CA GLY A 32 8.36 -18.11 3.87
C GLY A 32 9.09 -16.77 3.90
N PHE A 33 9.34 -16.25 5.11
CA PHE A 33 10.00 -14.96 5.30
C PHE A 33 11.41 -14.94 4.70
N ALA A 34 11.74 -13.84 4.02
CA ALA A 34 13.02 -13.63 3.34
C ALA A 34 13.32 -14.61 2.19
N GLN A 35 12.33 -15.41 1.76
CA GLN A 35 12.47 -16.28 0.58
C GLN A 35 12.03 -15.60 -0.72
N ALA A 36 11.24 -14.52 -0.64
CA ALA A 36 10.80 -13.77 -1.82
C ALA A 36 11.88 -12.90 -2.46
N MET A 37 13.12 -12.90 -1.94
CA MET A 37 14.29 -12.57 -2.75
C MET A 37 14.47 -13.69 -3.77
N VAL A 38 13.56 -13.77 -4.76
CA VAL A 38 13.72 -14.68 -5.88
C VAL A 38 14.96 -14.19 -6.62
N VAL A 39 16.08 -14.86 -6.37
CA VAL A 39 17.35 -14.65 -7.05
C VAL A 39 17.23 -15.37 -8.38
N ILE A 40 17.60 -14.71 -9.49
CA ILE A 40 17.52 -15.35 -10.82
C ILE A 40 18.37 -16.63 -10.76
N PRO A 41 17.84 -17.82 -11.11
CA PRO A 41 18.62 -19.04 -11.06
C PRO A 41 19.91 -18.91 -11.89
N GLY A 42 21.07 -18.85 -11.21
CA GLY A 42 22.38 -18.66 -11.84
C GLY A 42 22.99 -17.25 -11.78
N THR A 43 22.34 -16.27 -11.13
CA THR A 43 22.86 -14.90 -10.93
C THR A 43 22.44 -14.35 -9.58
N ASP A 44 23.32 -13.68 -8.83
CA ASP A 44 23.00 -13.00 -7.55
C ASP A 44 22.09 -11.74 -7.70
N ALA A 45 21.41 -11.61 -8.84
CA ALA A 45 20.55 -10.48 -9.14
C ALA A 45 19.10 -10.75 -8.67
N PRO A 46 18.44 -9.79 -8.00
CA PRO A 46 17.04 -9.92 -7.60
C PRO A 46 16.12 -9.94 -8.83
N LEU A 47 15.13 -10.86 -8.88
CA LEU A 47 14.14 -10.96 -9.96
C LEU A 47 13.35 -9.67 -10.18
N LEU A 48 13.18 -8.88 -9.11
CA LEU A 48 12.40 -7.65 -9.09
C LEU A 48 13.28 -6.46 -8.67
N PRO A 49 13.97 -5.80 -9.63
CA PRO A 49 14.87 -4.68 -9.33
C PRO A 49 14.19 -3.49 -8.65
N ALA A 50 12.88 -3.32 -8.90
CA ALA A 50 12.03 -2.28 -8.33
C ALA A 50 10.99 -2.82 -7.33
N ALA A 51 11.27 -3.96 -6.67
CA ALA A 51 10.39 -4.55 -5.66
C ALA A 51 10.05 -3.58 -4.51
N GLN A 52 10.98 -2.70 -4.17
CA GLN A 52 10.92 -1.90 -2.96
C GLN A 52 9.97 -0.69 -3.03
N THR A 53 9.47 -0.33 -4.23
CA THR A 53 8.56 0.80 -4.39
C THR A 53 7.12 0.36 -4.65
N ASP A 54 6.87 -0.19 -5.84
CA ASP A 54 5.50 -0.39 -6.34
C ASP A 54 5.06 -1.86 -6.29
N LEU A 55 6.01 -2.76 -6.03
CA LEU A 55 5.80 -4.21 -6.00
C LEU A 55 6.06 -4.81 -4.60
N ILE A 56 6.11 -3.98 -3.56
CA ILE A 56 6.32 -4.49 -2.20
C ILE A 56 5.11 -5.31 -1.73
N TYR A 57 3.92 -5.00 -2.22
CA TYR A 57 2.73 -5.84 -2.02
C TYR A 57 2.92 -7.24 -2.63
N THR A 58 3.52 -7.33 -3.82
CA THR A 58 3.89 -8.58 -4.47
C THR A 58 4.85 -9.39 -3.61
N LEU A 59 5.88 -8.72 -3.08
CA LEU A 59 6.88 -9.35 -2.21
C LEU A 59 6.21 -9.96 -0.97
N ILE A 60 5.39 -9.18 -0.27
CA ILE A 60 4.72 -9.67 0.95
C ILE A 60 3.72 -10.78 0.61
N THR A 61 3.05 -10.72 -0.54
CA THR A 61 2.14 -11.78 -1.00
C THR A 61 2.88 -13.06 -1.37
N SER A 62 4.10 -12.99 -1.91
CA SER A 62 4.95 -14.17 -2.15
C SER A 62 5.42 -14.80 -0.81
N GLU A 63 5.82 -13.99 0.17
CA GLU A 63 6.33 -14.50 1.46
C GLU A 63 5.24 -15.05 2.39
N LEU A 64 4.07 -14.41 2.43
CA LEU A 64 2.97 -14.70 3.36
C LEU A 64 1.74 -15.31 2.69
N GLY A 65 1.75 -15.43 1.36
CA GLY A 65 0.66 -15.96 0.57
C GLY A 65 -0.59 -15.07 0.58
N LEU A 66 -1.71 -15.68 0.22
CA LEU A 66 -3.03 -15.03 0.22
C LEU A 66 -3.41 -14.47 1.59
N PHE A 67 -3.03 -15.12 2.69
CA PHE A 67 -3.32 -14.60 4.03
C PHE A 67 -2.61 -13.29 4.32
N GLY A 68 -1.34 -13.15 3.91
CA GLY A 68 -0.60 -11.89 4.04
C GLY A 68 -1.21 -10.77 3.19
N ALA A 69 -1.58 -11.09 1.95
CA ALA A 69 -2.29 -10.17 1.07
C ALA A 69 -3.59 -9.64 1.73
N CYS A 70 -4.43 -10.54 2.24
CA CYS A 70 -5.66 -10.17 2.95
C CYS A 70 -5.38 -9.37 4.24
N ALA A 71 -4.35 -9.73 5.00
CA ALA A 71 -3.98 -9.03 6.23
C ALA A 71 -3.56 -7.57 5.95
N ILE A 72 -2.81 -7.33 4.87
CA ILE A 72 -2.45 -5.97 4.43
C ILE A 72 -3.68 -5.17 4.06
N ILE A 73 -4.55 -5.73 3.20
CA ILE A 73 -5.79 -5.07 2.78
C ILE A 73 -6.63 -4.72 4.02
N ALA A 74 -6.81 -5.66 4.94
CA ALA A 74 -7.55 -5.44 6.18
C ALA A 74 -6.92 -4.34 7.03
N THR A 75 -5.59 -4.27 7.12
CA THR A 75 -4.88 -3.22 7.87
C THR A 75 -5.14 -1.84 7.28
N TYR A 76 -5.04 -1.68 5.96
CA TYR A 76 -5.34 -0.40 5.30
C TYR A 76 -6.81 0.00 5.47
N LEU A 77 -7.74 -0.96 5.35
CA LEU A 77 -9.17 -0.72 5.59
C LEU A 77 -9.44 -0.29 7.03
N LEU A 78 -8.77 -0.89 8.02
CA LEU A 78 -8.90 -0.50 9.42
C LEU A 78 -8.40 0.92 9.67
N VAL A 79 -7.26 1.30 9.08
CA VAL A 79 -6.73 2.67 9.19
C VAL A 79 -7.68 3.67 8.53
N ALA A 80 -8.19 3.36 7.33
CA ALA A 80 -9.17 4.20 6.65
C ALA A 80 -10.47 4.35 7.47
N ALA A 81 -11.01 3.25 8.00
CA ALA A 81 -12.20 3.27 8.85
C ALA A 81 -11.99 4.13 10.11
N ARG A 82 -10.80 4.06 10.72
CA ARG A 82 -10.43 4.91 11.86
C ARG A 82 -10.31 6.38 11.45
N GLY A 83 -9.73 6.70 10.31
CA GLY A 83 -9.64 8.06 9.78
C GLY A 83 -11.01 8.69 9.55
N PHE A 84 -11.95 7.96 8.92
CA PHE A 84 -13.32 8.43 8.74
C PHE A 84 -14.08 8.55 10.07
N LYS A 85 -13.83 7.66 11.03
CA LYS A 85 -14.39 7.80 12.38
C LYS A 85 -13.90 9.08 13.07
N VAL A 86 -12.63 9.44 12.91
CA VAL A 86 -12.08 10.71 13.42
C VAL A 86 -12.77 11.90 12.77
N ALA A 87 -12.98 11.86 11.45
CA ALA A 87 -13.72 12.89 10.74
C ALA A 87 -15.15 13.04 11.28
N LEU A 88 -15.87 11.95 11.56
CA LEU A 88 -17.21 12.01 12.14
C LEU A 88 -17.26 12.60 13.55
N LEU A 89 -16.20 12.40 14.35
CA LEU A 89 -16.09 12.87 15.72
C LEU A 89 -15.61 14.33 15.84
N ALA A 90 -15.03 14.91 14.79
CA ALA A 90 -14.61 16.30 14.82
C ALA A 90 -15.83 17.23 14.98
N ASN A 91 -15.72 18.29 15.78
CA ASN A 91 -16.84 19.23 15.96
C ASN A 91 -16.85 20.35 14.91
N ASP A 92 -15.69 20.72 14.36
CA ASP A 92 -15.58 21.81 13.39
C ASP A 92 -15.61 21.33 11.93
N GLY A 93 -16.22 22.14 11.06
CA GLY A 93 -16.38 21.81 9.64
C GLY A 93 -15.06 21.69 8.88
N PHE A 94 -14.02 22.44 9.26
CA PHE A 94 -12.72 22.39 8.60
C PHE A 94 -11.98 21.09 8.91
N SER A 95 -11.89 20.69 10.18
CA SER A 95 -11.28 19.43 10.61
C SER A 95 -12.02 18.22 10.08
N LYS A 96 -13.36 18.29 9.95
CA LYS A 96 -14.15 17.25 9.25
C LYS A 96 -13.68 17.08 7.81
N LEU A 97 -13.63 18.17 7.05
CA LEU A 97 -13.21 18.15 5.64
C LEU A 97 -11.75 17.73 5.49
N LEU A 98 -10.86 18.24 6.36
CA LEU A 98 -9.44 17.91 6.36
C LEU A 98 -9.20 16.44 6.69
N ALA A 99 -9.79 15.91 7.77
CA ALA A 99 -9.65 14.50 8.14
C ALA A 99 -10.23 13.57 7.06
N THR A 100 -11.38 13.93 6.46
CA THR A 100 -11.97 13.17 5.36
C THR A 100 -11.07 13.17 4.13
N GLY A 101 -10.52 14.33 3.76
CA GLY A 101 -9.60 14.48 2.63
C GLY A 101 -8.32 13.68 2.81
N LEU A 102 -7.65 13.81 3.97
CA LEU A 102 -6.44 13.07 4.30
C LEU A 102 -6.69 11.55 4.31
N THR A 103 -7.80 11.11 4.91
CA THR A 103 -8.17 9.68 4.93
C THR A 103 -8.44 9.15 3.53
N THR A 104 -9.13 9.95 2.69
CA THR A 104 -9.43 9.58 1.30
C THR A 104 -8.16 9.45 0.48
N VAL A 105 -7.22 10.40 0.58
CA VAL A 105 -5.94 10.34 -0.13
C VAL A 105 -5.15 9.09 0.26
N PHE A 106 -5.07 8.80 1.57
CA PHE A 106 -4.40 7.60 2.07
C PHE A 106 -5.03 6.31 1.55
N ALA A 107 -6.37 6.20 1.62
CA ALA A 107 -7.10 5.04 1.13
C ALA A 107 -6.96 4.87 -0.39
N PHE A 108 -7.00 5.97 -1.14
CA PHE A 108 -6.88 5.96 -2.59
C PHE A 108 -5.49 5.51 -3.04
N GLN A 109 -4.42 5.96 -2.36
CA GLN A 109 -3.06 5.50 -2.63
C GLN A 109 -2.91 3.98 -2.42
N ALA A 110 -3.44 3.46 -1.31
CA ALA A 110 -3.44 2.02 -1.07
C ALA A 110 -4.22 1.24 -2.16
N PHE A 111 -5.41 1.75 -2.54
CA PHE A 111 -6.24 1.15 -3.58
C PHE A 111 -5.57 1.13 -4.96
N VAL A 112 -4.94 2.24 -5.37
CA VAL A 112 -4.25 2.33 -6.67
C VAL A 112 -3.13 1.30 -6.77
N ILE A 113 -2.42 1.03 -5.69
CA ILE A 113 -1.25 0.15 -5.74
C ILE A 113 -1.67 -1.32 -5.68
N ILE A 114 -2.60 -1.67 -4.78
CA ILE A 114 -3.19 -3.01 -4.77
C ILE A 114 -3.89 -3.30 -6.10
N GLY A 115 -4.66 -2.34 -6.62
CA GLY A 115 -5.34 -2.42 -7.92
C GLY A 115 -4.37 -2.51 -9.10
N GLY A 116 -3.23 -1.81 -9.01
CA GLY A 116 -2.14 -1.87 -9.96
C GLY A 116 -1.52 -3.27 -10.05
N VAL A 117 -1.14 -3.82 -8.89
CA VAL A 117 -0.51 -5.15 -8.80
C VAL A 117 -1.48 -6.27 -9.19
N THR A 118 -2.77 -6.14 -8.84
CA THR A 118 -3.81 -7.09 -9.23
C THR A 118 -4.34 -6.89 -10.66
N ARG A 119 -3.79 -5.93 -11.42
CA ARG A 119 -4.19 -5.57 -12.80
C ARG A 119 -5.65 -5.14 -12.95
N VAL A 120 -6.27 -4.64 -11.89
CA VAL A 120 -7.58 -3.99 -11.93
C VAL A 120 -7.46 -2.57 -12.52
N ILE A 121 -6.32 -1.91 -12.28
CA ILE A 121 -6.00 -0.54 -12.74
C ILE A 121 -4.56 -0.54 -13.29
N PRO A 122 -4.20 0.31 -14.27
CA PRO A 122 -2.81 0.49 -14.68
C PRO A 122 -1.90 0.86 -13.51
N LEU A 123 -0.72 0.22 -13.43
CA LEU A 123 0.35 0.62 -12.51
C LEU A 123 0.84 2.01 -12.90
N THR A 124 0.54 3.00 -12.05
CA THR A 124 0.81 4.42 -12.31
C THR A 124 2.17 4.89 -11.79
N GLY A 125 2.99 4.01 -11.21
CA GLY A 125 4.30 4.37 -10.65
C GLY A 125 4.20 5.17 -9.34
N VAL A 126 3.13 4.96 -8.57
CA VAL A 126 2.87 5.68 -7.31
C VAL A 126 3.35 4.84 -6.14
N THR A 127 4.09 5.46 -5.23
CA THR A 127 4.69 4.84 -4.04
C THR A 127 3.64 4.47 -2.98
N LEU A 128 3.79 3.29 -2.38
CA LEU A 128 2.95 2.83 -1.27
C LEU A 128 3.12 3.73 -0.05
N PRO A 129 2.02 4.29 0.50
CA PRO A 129 2.12 5.02 1.74
C PRO A 129 2.63 4.11 2.86
N LEU A 130 3.64 4.59 3.60
CA LEU A 130 4.32 3.90 4.71
C LEU A 130 5.20 2.69 4.37
N VAL A 131 5.09 2.09 3.17
CA VAL A 131 5.77 0.81 2.86
C VAL A 131 6.79 0.94 1.71
N SER A 132 6.61 1.89 0.79
CA SER A 132 7.51 2.10 -0.35
C SER A 132 8.77 2.89 0.00
N TYR A 133 9.91 2.49 -0.54
CA TYR A 133 11.19 3.18 -0.39
C TYR A 133 11.20 4.51 -1.18
N GLY A 134 10.75 5.59 -0.54
CA GLY A 134 10.83 6.94 -1.07
C GLY A 134 10.91 7.93 0.09
N GLY A 135 12.10 8.46 0.39
CA GLY A 135 12.35 9.26 1.61
C GLY A 135 11.36 10.40 1.82
N SER A 136 10.99 11.12 0.75
CA SER A 136 9.98 12.19 0.80
C SER A 136 8.56 11.67 0.98
N SER A 137 8.23 10.51 0.41
CA SER A 137 6.90 9.87 0.55
C SER A 137 6.68 9.34 1.96
N ILE A 138 7.72 8.77 2.59
CA ILE A 138 7.66 8.31 3.98
C ILE A 138 7.39 9.51 4.91
N LEU A 139 8.15 10.60 4.75
CA LEU A 139 7.94 11.83 5.54
C LEU A 139 6.53 12.41 5.34
N ALA A 140 6.05 12.49 4.11
CA ALA A 140 4.70 12.99 3.81
C ALA A 140 3.60 12.15 4.50
N ASN A 141 3.76 10.83 4.55
CA ASN A 141 2.82 9.94 5.24
C ASN A 141 2.87 10.08 6.76
N PHE A 142 4.05 10.28 7.35
CA PHE A 142 4.15 10.59 8.78
C PHE A 142 3.50 11.92 9.13
N ILE A 143 3.63 12.94 8.28
CA ILE A 143 2.94 14.22 8.47
C ILE A 143 1.42 14.03 8.38
N LEU A 144 0.94 13.26 7.40
CA LEU A 144 -0.48 12.92 7.27
C LEU A 144 -1.04 12.23 8.52
N LEU A 145 -0.32 11.23 9.04
CA LEU A 145 -0.70 10.53 10.27
C LEU A 145 -0.68 11.48 11.49
N ALA A 146 0.33 12.34 11.61
CA ALA A 146 0.42 13.30 12.69
C ALA A 146 -0.75 14.29 12.67
N LEU A 147 -1.17 14.76 11.49
CA LEU A 147 -2.34 15.63 11.35
C LEU A 147 -3.64 14.89 11.72
N LEU A 148 -3.83 13.64 11.31
CA LEU A 148 -4.99 12.83 11.71
C LEU A 148 -5.02 12.60 13.23
N LEU A 149 -3.87 12.34 13.85
CA LEU A 149 -3.76 12.16 15.29
C LEU A 149 -4.07 13.46 16.05
N LEU A 150 -3.60 14.61 15.56
CA LEU A 150 -3.89 15.91 16.15
C LEU A 150 -5.40 16.22 16.12
N ILE A 151 -6.07 15.98 14.99
CA ILE A 151 -7.52 16.14 14.87
C ILE A 151 -8.24 15.17 15.81
N SER A 152 -7.77 13.93 15.89
CA SER A 152 -8.34 12.93 16.80
C SER A 152 -8.20 13.29 18.28
N ASP A 153 -7.08 13.88 18.71
CA ASP A 153 -6.88 14.30 20.09
C ASP A 153 -7.77 15.50 20.42
N ARG A 154 -7.83 16.47 19.52
CA ARG A 154 -8.67 17.67 19.68
C ARG A 154 -10.15 17.30 19.80
N ALA A 155 -10.67 16.47 18.88
CA ALA A 155 -12.05 16.00 18.92
C ALA A 155 -12.39 15.25 20.23
N ARG A 156 -11.43 14.48 20.76
CA ARG A 156 -11.61 13.72 22.01
C ARG A 156 -11.54 14.62 23.25
N ARG A 157 -10.71 15.67 23.24
CA ARG A 157 -10.66 16.68 24.30
C ARG A 157 -11.96 17.48 24.38
N GLU A 158 -12.44 17.98 23.26
CA GLU A 158 -13.71 18.72 23.20
C GLU A 158 -14.87 17.86 23.71
N ALA A 159 -14.95 16.59 23.30
CA ALA A 159 -15.95 15.66 23.82
C ALA A 159 -15.84 15.35 25.33
N ARG A 160 -14.64 15.46 25.93
CA ARG A 160 -14.43 15.31 27.39
C ARG A 160 -14.76 16.57 28.16
N GLU A 161 -14.55 17.73 27.54
CA GLU A 161 -14.79 19.05 28.14
C GLU A 161 -16.26 19.49 28.01
N GLY A 162 -17.08 18.77 27.23
CA GLY A 162 -18.53 18.94 27.16
C GLY A 162 -18.98 20.23 26.45
N ILE A 163 -18.12 20.76 25.58
CA ILE A 163 -18.35 21.95 24.75
C ILE A 163 -19.04 21.56 23.45
#